data_AF-A0A1G0DKW5-F1
#
_entry.id   AF-A0A1G0DKW5-F1
#
_cell.length_a   1.000
_cell.length_b   1.000
_cell.length_c   1.000
_cell.angle_alpha   90.00
_cell.angle_beta   90.00
_cell.angle_gamma   90.00
#
_symmetry.space_group_name_H-M   'P 1'
#
loop_
_entity.id
_entity.type
_entity.pdbx_description
1 polymer ?
#
loop_
_entity_poly.entity_id
_entity_poly.type
_entity_poly.pdbx_seq_one_letter_code
_entity_poly.pdbx_strand_id
1 'polypeptide(L)' 'MQASTPGTEKRWNFESLDFFSTPPTNGTCPGGTVPVYRAYNNGFLQDADSNHRITGSPTAIQEVVARGWINEGVVMCAPQ' A
#
# COMPACT_ATOMS: atom_id res chain seq x y z
N MET A 1 22.04 -7.45 0.73
CA MET A 1 20.84 -8.11 1.31
C MET A 1 19.84 -8.68 0.31
N GLN A 2 19.94 -8.43 -1.01
CA GLN A 2 19.36 -9.34 -2.05
C GLN A 2 20.34 -9.53 -3.23
N ALA A 3 21.08 -8.48 -3.57
CA ALA A 3 22.14 -8.51 -4.59
C ALA A 3 23.37 -9.37 -4.24
N SER A 4 23.51 -9.78 -2.98
CA SER A 4 24.67 -10.52 -2.46
C SER A 4 24.45 -12.03 -2.31
N THR A 5 23.21 -12.50 -2.44
CA THR A 5 22.87 -13.93 -2.33
C THR A 5 22.95 -14.55 -3.72
N PRO A 6 23.74 -15.62 -3.95
CA PRO A 6 23.85 -16.26 -5.26
C PRO A 6 22.48 -16.70 -5.82
N GLY A 7 22.31 -16.68 -7.14
CA GLY A 7 21.04 -17.06 -7.80
C GLY A 7 20.63 -18.52 -7.60
N THR A 8 21.54 -19.36 -7.12
CA THR A 8 21.33 -20.77 -6.79
C THR A 8 20.81 -21.01 -5.38
N GLU A 9 20.75 -19.98 -4.54
CA GLU A 9 20.25 -20.05 -3.17
C GLU A 9 18.83 -19.48 -3.07
N LYS A 10 18.07 -19.91 -2.06
CA LYS A 10 16.72 -19.38 -1.82
C LYS A 10 16.78 -17.89 -1.50
N ARG A 11 16.25 -17.06 -2.39
CA ARG A 11 16.16 -15.61 -2.21
C ARG A 11 14.89 -15.06 -2.86
N TRP A 12 14.40 -13.94 -2.32
CA TRP A 12 13.42 -13.12 -3.01
C TRP A 12 14.12 -12.37 -4.13
N ASN A 13 13.81 -12.74 -5.36
CA ASN A 13 14.27 -12.06 -6.55
C ASN A 13 13.21 -11.04 -6.97
N PHE A 14 13.65 -9.88 -7.42
CA PHE A 14 12.77 -9.02 -8.19
C PHE A 14 12.47 -9.71 -9.54
N GLU A 15 11.20 -9.97 -9.80
CA GLU A 15 10.76 -10.68 -11.01
C GLU A 15 10.49 -9.68 -12.16
N SER A 16 9.73 -8.61 -11.90
CA SER A 16 9.40 -7.55 -12.87
C SER A 16 8.45 -6.50 -12.26
N LEU A 17 8.14 -5.44 -13.03
CA LEU A 17 7.03 -4.50 -12.75
C LEU A 17 5.82 -4.84 -13.65
N ASP A 18 5.11 -5.93 -13.34
CA ASP A 18 4.02 -6.42 -14.20
C ASP A 18 2.73 -5.59 -14.13
N PHE A 19 2.60 -4.76 -13.10
CA PHE A 19 1.41 -3.96 -12.86
C PHE A 19 1.79 -2.50 -12.63
N PHE A 20 1.01 -1.61 -13.23
CA PHE A 20 0.99 -0.19 -12.91
C PHE A 20 -0.38 0.17 -12.36
N SER A 21 -0.44 1.22 -11.55
CA SER A 21 -1.70 1.77 -11.04
C SER A 21 -1.78 3.26 -11.34
N THR A 22 -2.98 3.82 -11.31
CA THR A 22 -3.24 5.22 -11.64
C THR A 22 -3.25 6.05 -10.36
N PRO A 23 -2.55 7.20 -10.31
CA PRO A 23 -2.65 8.09 -9.15
C PRO A 23 -4.04 8.75 -9.09
N PRO A 24 -4.59 8.96 -7.88
CA PRO A 24 -5.82 9.72 -7.71
C PRO A 24 -5.57 11.21 -7.99
N THR A 25 -6.61 11.90 -8.47
CA THR A 25 -6.62 13.36 -8.62
C THR A 25 -7.47 13.95 -7.51
N ASN A 26 -6.87 14.75 -6.61
CA ASN A 26 -7.55 15.32 -5.44
C ASN A 26 -8.33 14.26 -4.62
N GLY A 27 -7.71 13.09 -4.39
CA GLY A 27 -8.31 11.99 -3.63
C GLY A 27 -9.44 11.23 -4.36
N THR A 28 -9.65 11.50 -5.64
CA THR A 28 -10.73 10.89 -6.44
C THR A 28 -10.16 10.10 -7.61
N CYS A 29 -10.83 9.01 -7.98
CA CYS A 29 -10.42 8.15 -9.09
C CYS A 29 -11.15 8.49 -10.39
N PRO A 30 -10.44 8.46 -11.55
CA PRO A 30 -11.07 8.64 -12.85
C PRO A 30 -12.06 7.50 -13.16
N GLY A 31 -12.96 7.74 -14.11
CA GLY A 31 -13.93 6.72 -14.54
C GLY A 31 -13.25 5.42 -15.01
N GLY A 32 -13.89 4.29 -14.71
CA GLY A 32 -13.34 2.95 -15.02
C GLY A 32 -12.28 2.45 -14.03
N THR A 33 -12.03 3.19 -12.95
CA THR A 33 -11.13 2.78 -11.86
C THR A 33 -11.80 2.88 -10.50
N VAL A 34 -11.31 2.09 -9.55
CA VAL A 34 -11.80 2.01 -8.16
C VAL A 34 -10.72 2.47 -7.18
N PRO A 35 -11.09 3.11 -6.06
CA PRO A 35 -10.14 3.63 -5.09
C PRO A 35 -9.42 2.51 -4.31
N VAL A 36 -8.13 2.72 -4.08
CA VAL A 36 -7.32 1.95 -3.14
C VAL A 36 -6.86 2.88 -2.03
N TYR A 37 -7.23 2.52 -0.80
CA TYR A 37 -7.02 3.30 0.40
C TYR A 37 -5.73 2.89 1.10
N ARG A 38 -5.11 3.84 1.81
CA ARG A 38 -3.96 3.60 2.67
C ARG A 38 -4.09 4.24 4.04
N ALA A 39 -3.54 3.57 5.04
CA ALA A 39 -3.40 4.08 6.39
C ALA A 39 -2.02 3.69 6.93
N TYR A 40 -1.40 4.62 7.65
CA TYR A 40 -0.09 4.47 8.25
C TYR A 40 -0.24 4.21 9.75
N ASN A 41 0.43 3.19 10.28
CA ASN A 41 0.37 2.86 11.70
C ASN A 41 1.10 3.84 12.61
N ASN A 42 1.79 4.85 12.05
CA ASN A 42 2.63 5.78 12.79
C ASN A 42 3.74 5.11 13.61
N GLY A 43 4.28 3.98 13.13
CA GLY A 43 5.25 3.15 13.85
C GLY A 43 6.51 3.90 14.25
N PHE A 44 7.07 4.73 13.36
CA PHE A 44 8.28 5.51 13.64
C PHE A 44 8.18 6.39 14.89
N LEU A 45 7.05 7.06 15.10
CA LEU A 45 6.84 7.91 16.28
C LEU A 45 6.50 7.11 17.55
N GLN A 46 6.28 5.81 17.42
CA GLN A 46 5.89 4.89 18.49
C GLN A 46 7.00 3.88 18.83
N ASP A 47 8.22 4.06 18.32
CA ASP A 47 9.33 3.11 18.46
C ASP A 47 8.93 1.68 18.04
N ALA A 48 8.08 1.57 17.02
CA ALA A 48 7.59 0.31 16.46
C ALA A 48 7.84 0.24 14.95
N ASP A 49 7.77 -0.97 14.39
CA ASP A 49 7.90 -1.16 12.96
C ASP A 49 6.83 -0.37 12.20
N SER A 50 7.29 0.44 11.25
CA SER A 50 6.43 1.26 10.40
C SER A 50 5.73 0.39 9.36
N ASN A 51 4.40 0.53 9.26
CA ASN A 51 3.60 -0.29 8.36
C ASN A 51 2.46 0.51 7.74
N HIS A 52 2.15 0.19 6.48
CA HIS A 52 1.05 0.74 5.72
C HIS A 52 0.04 -0.36 5.41
N ARG A 53 -1.22 -0.13 5.79
CA ARG A 53 -2.34 -0.96 5.34
C ARG A 53 -2.81 -0.40 4.02
N ILE A 54 -2.81 -1.23 2.96
CA ILE A 54 -3.31 -0.87 1.63
C ILE A 54 -4.48 -1.81 1.30
N THR A 55 -5.63 -1.25 0.90
CA THR A 55 -6.81 -2.07 0.58
C THR A 55 -7.78 -1.33 -0.35
N GLY A 56 -8.49 -2.06 -1.22
CA GLY A 56 -9.63 -1.52 -1.97
C GLY A 56 -10.93 -1.45 -1.15
N SER A 57 -10.96 -1.98 0.07
CA SER A 57 -12.16 -1.98 0.92
C SER A 57 -12.22 -0.74 1.82
N PRO A 58 -13.25 0.12 1.68
CA PRO A 58 -13.41 1.29 2.54
C PRO A 58 -13.68 0.88 3.99
N THR A 59 -14.37 -0.24 4.23
CA THR A 59 -14.63 -0.70 5.61
C THR A 59 -13.35 -1.19 6.28
N ALA A 60 -12.54 -1.98 5.57
CA ALA A 60 -11.29 -2.53 6.11
C ALA A 60 -10.25 -1.45 6.43
N ILE A 61 -10.23 -0.33 5.69
CA ILE A 61 -9.34 0.79 6.04
C ILE A 61 -9.86 1.55 7.26
N GLN A 62 -11.17 1.76 7.38
CA GLN A 62 -11.75 2.41 8.56
C GLN A 62 -11.55 1.60 9.84
N GLU A 63 -11.49 0.27 9.76
CA GLU A 63 -11.19 -0.59 10.92
C GLU A 63 -9.81 -0.29 11.54
N VAL A 64 -8.77 -0.04 10.74
CA VAL A 64 -7.43 0.27 11.28
C VAL A 64 -7.32 1.73 11.70
N VAL A 65 -8.00 2.63 10.99
CA VAL A 65 -8.09 4.05 11.38
C VAL A 65 -8.79 4.18 12.73
N ALA A 66 -9.87 3.44 12.98
CA ALA A 66 -10.54 3.38 14.28
C ALA A 66 -9.63 2.84 15.42
N ARG A 67 -8.55 2.13 15.08
CA ARG A 67 -7.52 1.66 16.03
C ARG A 67 -6.35 2.65 16.19
N GLY A 68 -6.47 3.86 15.65
CA GLY A 68 -5.47 4.92 15.80
C GLY A 68 -4.46 5.04 14.66
N TRP A 69 -4.64 4.31 13.54
CA TRP A 69 -3.80 4.51 12.37
C TRP A 69 -4.15 5.81 11.66
N ILE A 70 -3.15 6.49 11.10
CA ILE A 70 -3.32 7.72 10.35
C ILE A 70 -3.94 7.39 8.99
N ASN A 71 -5.14 7.92 8.73
CA ASN A 71 -5.80 7.78 7.44
C ASN A 71 -5.09 8.66 6.40
N GLU A 72 -4.53 8.04 5.36
CA GLU A 72 -3.89 8.76 4.25
C GLU A 72 -4.81 8.91 3.03
N GLY A 73 -6.02 8.34 3.09
CA GLY A 73 -7.02 8.45 2.04
C GLY A 73 -6.75 7.53 0.85
N VAL A 74 -7.26 7.94 -0.33
CA VAL A 74 -7.05 7.24 -1.60
C VAL A 74 -5.65 7.57 -2.11
N VAL A 75 -4.84 6.53 -2.38
CA VAL A 75 -3.45 6.69 -2.84
C VAL A 75 -3.19 6.09 -4.20
N MET A 76 -4.08 5.21 -4.66
CA MET A 76 -4.03 4.55 -5.96
C MET A 76 -5.46 4.34 -6.47
N CYS A 77 -5.59 4.25 -7.79
CA CYS A 77 -6.81 3.92 -8.49
C CYS A 77 -6.53 2.66 -9.33
N ALA A 78 -7.16 1.55 -8.95
CA ALA A 78 -7.01 0.29 -9.64
C ALA A 78 -8.06 0.17 -10.75
N PRO A 79 -7.78 -0.51 -11.87
CA PRO A 79 -8.82 -0.91 -12.82
C PRO A 79 -9.93 -1.69 -12.10
N GLN A 80 -11.19 -1.48 -12.52
CA GLN A 80 -12.33 -2.23 -12.00
C GLN A 80 -12.30 -3.70 -12.45
#